data_AF-G3NZY6-F1
#
_entry.id   AF-G3NZY6-F1
#
_cell.length_a   1.000
_cell.length_b   1.000
_cell.length_c   1.000
_cell.angle_alpha   90.00
_cell.angle_beta   90.00
_cell.angle_gamma   90.00
#
_symmetry.space_group_name_H-M   'P 1'
#
loop_
_entity.id
_entity.type
_entity.pdbx_description
1 polymer ?
#
loop_
_entity_poly.entity_id
_entity_poly.type
_entity_poly.pdbx_seq_one_letter_code
_entity_poly.pdbx_strand_id
1 'polypeptide(L)'
;MAAVPVSFRSADQLFTDLLTLTKGQKDPGYSSLILKFVYEHRDERLSLKNPPGATLTIGNFNSTIYKGKKNILNGWNKFYLPDIVSMQVLGVVTGTSCPGDHLVLMTCEDGQLYAYDGEELHLVAVSVKQLRNKGIEYPADKSYYKGEAFPNTVRSYSDVLRTNE
;
A
#
# COMPACT_ATOMS: atom_id res chain seq x y z
N MET A 1 -27.67 -9.91 -27.04
CA MET A 1 -26.49 -9.46 -26.28
C MET A 1 -26.04 -10.63 -25.42
N ALA A 2 -24.90 -11.25 -25.73
CA ALA A 2 -24.38 -12.33 -24.89
C ALA A 2 -23.77 -11.69 -23.63
N ALA A 3 -24.28 -12.07 -22.46
CA ALA A 3 -23.61 -11.75 -21.20
C ALA A 3 -22.23 -12.42 -21.25
N VAL A 4 -21.17 -11.63 -21.20
CA VAL A 4 -19.81 -12.14 -21.00
C VAL A 4 -19.83 -12.85 -19.65
N PRO A 5 -19.51 -14.15 -19.57
CA PRO A 5 -19.45 -14.82 -18.28
C PRO A 5 -18.33 -14.15 -17.47
N VAL A 6 -18.71 -13.44 -16.41
CA VAL A 6 -17.77 -13.00 -15.38
C VAL A 6 -17.27 -14.27 -14.72
N SER A 7 -16.09 -14.72 -15.13
CA SER A 7 -15.39 -15.83 -14.49
C SER A 7 -15.12 -15.41 -13.04
N PHE A 8 -15.90 -15.92 -12.10
CA PHE A 8 -15.64 -15.76 -10.68
C PHE A 8 -14.35 -16.53 -10.36
N ARG A 9 -13.22 -15.83 -10.29
CA ARG A 9 -12.01 -16.39 -9.71
C ARG A 9 -12.20 -16.52 -8.20
N SER A 10 -11.76 -17.63 -7.62
CA SER A 10 -11.78 -17.79 -6.17
C SER A 10 -10.75 -16.86 -5.52
N ALA A 11 -11.01 -16.45 -4.28
CA ALA A 11 -10.04 -15.68 -3.50
C ALA A 11 -8.68 -16.40 -3.38
N ASP A 12 -8.68 -17.75 -3.35
CA ASP A 12 -7.45 -18.55 -3.38
C ASP A 12 -6.64 -18.40 -4.67
N GLN A 13 -7.31 -18.25 -5.81
CA GLN A 13 -6.62 -18.00 -7.09
C GLN A 13 -6.00 -16.61 -7.09
N LEU A 14 -6.73 -15.59 -6.64
CA LEU A 14 -6.21 -14.22 -6.51
C LEU A 14 -4.99 -14.14 -5.59
N PHE A 15 -5.04 -14.81 -4.43
CA PHE A 15 -3.88 -14.89 -3.54
C PHE A 15 -2.70 -15.64 -4.18
N THR A 16 -2.98 -16.69 -4.94
CA THR A 16 -1.94 -17.45 -5.65
C THR A 16 -1.29 -16.58 -6.72
N ASP A 17 -2.08 -15.88 -7.52
CA ASP A 17 -1.62 -14.96 -8.54
C ASP A 17 -0.74 -13.87 -7.90
N LEU A 18 -1.22 -13.21 -6.84
CA LEU A 18 -0.43 -12.19 -6.11
C LEU A 18 0.86 -12.76 -5.50
N LEU A 19 0.82 -13.98 -4.93
CA LEU A 19 2.01 -14.65 -4.39
C LEU A 19 3.06 -14.93 -5.46
N THR A 20 2.66 -15.29 -6.68
CA THR A 20 3.61 -15.57 -7.77
C THR A 20 4.41 -14.32 -8.15
N LEU A 21 3.81 -13.14 -8.09
CA LEU A 21 4.46 -11.86 -8.39
C LEU A 21 5.54 -11.51 -7.38
N THR A 22 5.32 -11.87 -6.10
CA THR A 22 6.29 -11.58 -5.02
C THR A 22 7.55 -12.45 -5.06
N LYS A 23 7.61 -13.49 -5.90
CA LYS A 23 8.84 -14.29 -6.07
C LYS A 23 9.95 -13.56 -6.84
N GLY A 24 9.63 -12.42 -7.45
CA GLY A 24 10.55 -11.58 -8.23
C GLY A 24 10.88 -10.22 -7.62
N GLN A 25 10.80 -10.04 -6.29
CA GLN A 25 10.93 -8.74 -5.59
C GLN A 25 12.17 -7.89 -5.94
N LYS A 26 13.24 -8.46 -6.52
CA LYS A 26 14.44 -7.71 -6.95
C LYS A 26 14.47 -7.38 -8.44
N ASP A 27 13.42 -7.72 -9.18
CA ASP A 27 13.33 -7.47 -10.62
C ASP A 27 12.75 -6.06 -10.87
N PRO A 28 13.38 -5.23 -11.73
CA PRO A 28 12.85 -3.90 -12.07
C PRO A 28 11.45 -3.94 -12.72
N GLY A 29 10.99 -5.12 -13.17
CA GLY A 29 9.64 -5.38 -13.65
C GLY A 29 8.60 -5.65 -12.55
N TYR A 30 8.97 -5.76 -11.27
CA TYR A 30 8.04 -6.03 -10.17
C TYR A 30 6.87 -5.03 -10.13
N SER A 31 7.16 -3.73 -10.22
CA SER A 31 6.14 -2.69 -10.24
C SER A 31 5.18 -2.83 -11.43
N SER A 32 5.69 -3.21 -12.60
CA SER A 32 4.88 -3.46 -13.80
C SER A 32 3.97 -4.68 -13.65
N LEU A 33 4.47 -5.73 -12.98
CA LEU A 33 3.69 -6.92 -12.67
C LEU A 33 2.54 -6.60 -11.70
N ILE A 34 2.80 -5.80 -10.67
CA ILE A 34 1.74 -5.34 -9.75
C ILE A 34 0.69 -4.50 -10.49
N LEU A 35 1.11 -3.57 -11.37
CA LEU A 35 0.17 -2.77 -12.16
C LEU A 35 -0.70 -3.65 -13.06
N LYS A 36 -0.09 -4.65 -13.71
CA LYS A 36 -0.81 -5.61 -14.55
C LYS A 36 -1.82 -6.41 -13.73
N PHE A 37 -1.42 -6.91 -12.56
CA PHE A 37 -2.32 -7.63 -11.65
C PHE A 37 -3.50 -6.78 -11.21
N VAL A 38 -3.26 -5.55 -10.77
CA VAL A 38 -4.32 -4.63 -10.35
C VAL A 38 -5.27 -4.28 -11.49
N TYR A 39 -4.76 -4.21 -12.72
CA TYR A 39 -5.58 -4.01 -13.91
C TYR A 39 -6.44 -5.24 -14.23
N GLU A 40 -5.86 -6.44 -14.21
CA GLU A 40 -6.54 -7.70 -14.53
C GLU A 40 -7.60 -8.08 -13.50
N HIS A 41 -7.38 -7.73 -12.23
CA HIS A 41 -8.24 -8.10 -11.10
C HIS A 41 -9.01 -6.93 -10.51
N ARG A 42 -9.17 -5.85 -11.28
CA ARG A 42 -9.86 -4.64 -10.82
C ARG A 42 -11.28 -4.96 -10.32
N ASP A 43 -11.65 -4.34 -9.20
CA ASP A 43 -12.96 -4.48 -8.54
C ASP A 43 -13.23 -5.89 -7.94
N GLU A 44 -12.31 -6.84 -8.09
CA GLU A 44 -12.36 -8.12 -7.36
C GLU A 44 -12.11 -7.90 -5.86
N ARG A 45 -12.75 -8.73 -5.04
CA ARG A 45 -12.73 -8.59 -3.58
C ARG A 45 -12.05 -9.78 -2.91
N LEU A 46 -11.20 -9.47 -1.94
CA LEU A 46 -10.46 -10.41 -1.13
C LEU A 46 -10.84 -10.24 0.35
N SER A 47 -11.59 -11.21 0.88
CA SER A 47 -11.83 -11.27 2.32
C SER A 47 -10.52 -11.57 3.06
N LEU A 48 -10.17 -10.72 4.01
CA LEU A 48 -8.99 -10.89 4.83
C LEU A 48 -9.34 -11.70 6.09
N LYS A 49 -8.38 -12.51 6.56
CA LYS A 49 -8.56 -13.28 7.81
C LYS A 49 -8.54 -12.41 9.05
N ASN A 50 -7.85 -11.27 8.99
CA ASN A 50 -7.73 -10.31 10.06
C ASN A 50 -7.59 -8.88 9.48
N PRO A 51 -8.23 -7.87 10.10
CA PRO A 51 -9.24 -8.00 11.14
C PRO A 51 -10.53 -8.68 10.61
N PRO A 52 -11.36 -9.29 11.49
CA PRO A 52 -12.61 -9.92 11.06
C PRO A 52 -13.54 -8.94 10.33
N GLY A 53 -14.07 -9.35 9.18
CA GLY A 53 -14.91 -8.49 8.33
C GLY A 53 -14.12 -7.62 7.36
N ALA A 54 -12.79 -7.58 7.46
CA ALA A 54 -11.98 -6.79 6.56
C ALA A 54 -12.00 -7.36 5.13
N THR A 55 -12.15 -6.48 4.16
CA THR A 55 -12.20 -6.82 2.73
C THR A 55 -11.31 -5.88 1.94
N LEU A 56 -10.36 -6.43 1.21
CA LEU A 56 -9.57 -5.71 0.21
C LEU A 56 -10.32 -5.71 -1.12
N THR A 57 -10.62 -4.53 -1.66
CA THR A 57 -11.13 -4.37 -3.03
C THR A 57 -9.98 -3.92 -3.92
N ILE A 58 -9.63 -4.74 -4.92
CA ILE A 58 -8.49 -4.48 -5.81
C ILE A 58 -8.76 -3.25 -6.67
N GLY A 59 -7.78 -2.35 -6.70
CA GLY A 59 -7.90 -1.11 -7.45
C GLY A 59 -6.60 -0.32 -7.45
N ASN A 60 -6.43 0.51 -8.48
CA ASN A 60 -5.27 1.38 -8.58
C ASN A 60 -5.47 2.67 -7.77
N PHE A 61 -4.49 3.57 -7.82
CA PHE A 61 -4.56 4.88 -7.15
C PHE A 61 -5.85 5.67 -7.45
N ASN A 62 -6.36 5.57 -8.69
CA ASN A 62 -7.57 6.29 -9.10
C ASN A 62 -8.87 5.64 -8.60
N SER A 63 -8.80 4.44 -8.03
CA SER A 63 -9.92 3.80 -7.32
C SER A 63 -10.03 4.23 -5.86
N THR A 64 -9.08 5.03 -5.36
CA THR A 64 -9.06 5.52 -3.97
C THR A 64 -9.72 6.90 -3.84
N ILE A 65 -10.03 7.31 -2.61
CA ILE A 65 -10.47 8.68 -2.29
C ILE A 65 -9.41 9.76 -2.58
N TYR A 66 -8.16 9.35 -2.87
CA TYR A 66 -7.06 10.24 -3.22
C TYR A 66 -6.90 10.45 -4.73
N LYS A 67 -7.83 9.94 -5.54
CA LYS A 67 -7.84 10.11 -7.00
C LYS A 67 -7.48 11.53 -7.42
N GLY A 68 -6.50 11.65 -8.31
CA GLY A 68 -6.03 12.95 -8.84
C GLY A 68 -5.11 13.75 -7.92
N LYS A 69 -4.96 13.37 -6.63
CA LYS A 69 -4.08 14.06 -5.67
C LYS A 69 -2.63 13.59 -5.81
N LYS A 70 -1.97 14.02 -6.89
CA LYS A 70 -0.57 13.63 -7.21
C LYS A 70 0.42 13.94 -6.08
N ASN A 71 0.16 14.98 -5.29
CA ASN A 71 0.96 15.34 -4.12
C ASN A 71 0.94 14.26 -3.02
N ILE A 72 -0.18 13.58 -2.84
CA ILE A 72 -0.32 12.47 -1.88
C ILE A 72 0.50 11.26 -2.35
N LEU A 73 0.36 10.86 -3.62
CA LEU A 73 1.15 9.78 -4.21
C LEU A 73 2.66 10.07 -4.15
N ASN A 74 3.07 11.29 -4.50
CA ASN A 74 4.47 11.72 -4.37
C ASN A 74 4.93 11.70 -2.90
N GLY A 75 4.01 11.94 -1.96
CA GLY A 75 4.30 11.84 -0.54
C GLY A 75 4.59 10.41 -0.10
N TRP A 76 3.73 9.46 -0.45
CA TRP A 76 3.92 8.04 -0.17
C TRP A 76 5.27 7.52 -0.67
N ASN A 77 5.70 7.97 -1.85
CA ASN A 77 6.97 7.56 -2.45
C ASN A 77 8.23 8.13 -1.78
N LYS A 78 8.13 9.27 -1.06
CA LYS A 78 9.32 10.05 -0.67
C LYS A 78 9.45 10.36 0.81
N PHE A 79 8.34 10.39 1.55
CA PHE A 79 8.33 11.04 2.86
C PHE A 79 7.95 10.11 4.00
N TYR A 80 7.64 8.84 3.77
CA TYR A 80 7.26 7.91 4.84
C TYR A 80 8.36 6.90 5.12
N LEU A 81 8.88 6.22 4.11
CA LEU A 81 9.95 5.24 4.28
C LEU A 81 11.34 5.92 4.25
N PRO A 82 12.38 5.30 4.87
CA PRO A 82 13.75 5.81 4.86
C PRO A 82 14.32 6.04 3.45
N ASP A 83 13.97 5.17 2.51
CA ASP A 83 14.38 5.25 1.12
C ASP A 83 13.26 5.78 0.23
N ILE A 84 13.63 6.43 -0.88
CA ILE A 84 12.66 6.78 -1.93
C ILE A 84 12.24 5.50 -2.64
N VAL A 85 10.94 5.22 -2.63
CA VAL A 85 10.35 3.99 -3.19
C VAL A 85 9.26 4.32 -4.22
N SER A 86 8.91 3.36 -5.06
CA SER A 86 7.73 3.46 -5.91
C SER A 86 6.56 2.69 -5.28
N MET A 87 5.70 3.37 -4.55
CA MET A 87 4.52 2.75 -3.95
C MET A 87 3.49 2.37 -5.03
N GLN A 88 3.14 1.09 -5.05
CA GLN A 88 2.14 0.51 -5.94
C GLN A 88 0.87 0.20 -5.14
N VAL A 89 -0.22 0.87 -5.47
CA VAL A 89 -1.53 0.65 -4.82
C VAL A 89 -2.11 -0.69 -5.27
N LEU A 90 -2.44 -1.54 -4.31
CA LEU A 90 -3.13 -2.82 -4.52
C LEU A 90 -4.66 -2.66 -4.43
N GLY A 91 -5.13 -1.77 -3.56
CA GLY A 91 -6.57 -1.54 -3.40
C GLY A 91 -6.93 -0.80 -2.12
N VAL A 92 -8.24 -0.79 -1.82
CA VAL A 92 -8.80 -0.19 -0.61
C VAL A 92 -9.29 -1.30 0.31
N VAL A 93 -8.99 -1.19 1.61
CA VAL A 93 -9.46 -2.11 2.64
C VAL A 93 -10.61 -1.46 3.40
N THR A 94 -11.73 -2.16 3.49
CA THR A 94 -12.88 -1.78 4.30
C THR A 94 -13.15 -2.81 5.38
N GLY A 95 -14.02 -2.51 6.35
CA GLY A 95 -14.34 -3.44 7.44
C GLY A 95 -13.25 -3.53 8.51
N THR A 96 -12.44 -2.49 8.67
CA THR A 96 -11.47 -2.34 9.76
C THR A 96 -11.95 -1.28 10.76
N SER A 97 -11.17 -1.02 11.81
CA SER A 97 -11.41 0.10 12.72
C SER A 97 -11.13 1.47 12.10
N CYS A 98 -10.49 1.52 10.91
CA CYS A 98 -10.27 2.77 10.18
C CYS A 98 -11.62 3.31 9.67
N PRO A 99 -11.99 4.56 10.00
CA PRO A 99 -13.25 5.12 9.54
C PRO A 99 -13.24 5.39 8.03
N GLY A 100 -14.28 4.94 7.33
CA GLY A 100 -14.50 5.19 5.90
C GLY A 100 -13.61 4.36 4.96
N ASP A 101 -13.56 4.77 3.69
CA ASP A 101 -12.77 4.12 2.62
C ASP A 101 -11.33 4.67 2.55
N HIS A 102 -10.75 5.00 3.71
CA HIS A 102 -9.46 5.70 3.79
C HIS A 102 -8.26 4.77 3.76
N LEU A 103 -8.43 3.50 4.13
CA LEU A 103 -7.32 2.55 4.29
C LEU A 103 -6.88 1.99 2.93
N VAL A 104 -5.79 2.54 2.40
CA VAL A 104 -5.23 2.15 1.09
C VAL A 104 -4.08 1.17 1.29
N LEU A 105 -4.23 -0.05 0.77
CA LEU A 105 -3.18 -1.06 0.78
C LEU A 105 -2.25 -0.88 -0.42
N MET A 106 -0.95 -0.87 -0.16
CA MET A 106 0.10 -0.68 -1.14
C MET A 106 1.32 -1.57 -0.85
N THR A 107 2.19 -1.69 -1.83
CA THR A 107 3.48 -2.41 -1.73
C THR A 107 4.54 -1.65 -2.51
N CYS A 108 5.81 -1.89 -2.22
CA CYS A 108 6.93 -1.35 -3.00
C CYS A 108 7.97 -2.45 -3.27
N GLU A 109 9.16 -2.07 -3.71
CA GLU A 109 10.22 -2.98 -4.13
C GLU A 109 10.69 -3.95 -3.03
N ASP A 110 10.45 -3.63 -1.76
CA ASP A 110 10.74 -4.52 -0.63
C ASP A 110 9.73 -5.69 -0.50
N GLY A 111 8.62 -5.64 -1.24
CA GLY A 111 7.54 -6.62 -1.23
C GLY A 111 6.76 -6.73 0.09
N GLN A 112 6.98 -5.79 1.01
CA GLN A 112 6.17 -5.61 2.21
C GLN A 112 4.85 -4.94 1.85
N LEU A 113 3.88 -5.04 2.75
CA LEU A 113 2.55 -4.49 2.57
C LEU A 113 2.34 -3.38 3.58
N TYR A 114 2.01 -2.21 3.04
CA TYR A 114 1.77 -1.00 3.79
C TYR A 114 0.32 -0.56 3.64
N ALA A 115 -0.28 -0.05 4.70
CA ALA A 115 -1.61 0.54 4.66
C ALA A 115 -1.55 2.01 5.06
N TYR A 116 -2.05 2.89 4.20
CA TYR A 116 -2.16 4.32 4.52
C TYR A 116 -3.57 4.63 4.96
N ASP A 117 -3.73 5.23 6.14
CA ASP A 117 -5.04 5.52 6.75
C ASP A 117 -5.52 6.97 6.58
N GLY A 118 -4.72 7.81 5.92
CA GLY A 118 -4.98 9.25 5.76
C GLY A 118 -3.98 10.14 6.48
N GLU A 119 -3.25 9.59 7.46
CA GLU A 119 -2.25 10.33 8.23
C GLU A 119 -0.92 9.60 8.24
N GLU A 120 -0.94 8.30 8.54
CA GLU A 120 0.24 7.46 8.75
C GLU A 120 0.30 6.32 7.74
N LEU A 121 1.53 5.83 7.51
CA LEU A 121 1.77 4.61 6.73
C LEU A 121 2.09 3.46 7.68
N HIS A 122 1.25 2.44 7.72
CA HIS A 122 1.35 1.30 8.64
C HIS A 122 1.98 0.10 7.93
N LEU A 123 2.98 -0.55 8.53
CA LEU A 123 3.49 -1.83 8.05
C LEU A 123 2.54 -2.94 8.52
N VAL A 124 1.64 -3.36 7.65
CA VAL A 124 0.52 -4.25 8.03
C VAL A 124 0.77 -5.73 7.74
N ALA A 125 1.75 -6.04 6.88
CA ALA A 125 2.24 -7.40 6.70
C ALA A 125 3.62 -7.39 6.03
N VAL A 126 4.53 -8.26 6.47
CA VAL A 126 5.88 -8.34 5.89
C VAL A 126 5.92 -9.10 4.55
N SER A 127 4.81 -9.72 4.14
CA SER A 127 4.71 -10.41 2.85
C SER A 127 3.25 -10.73 2.48
N VAL A 128 3.01 -11.00 1.20
CA VAL A 128 1.72 -11.53 0.72
C VAL A 128 1.41 -12.91 1.33
N LYS A 129 2.42 -13.70 1.70
CA LYS A 129 2.22 -14.97 2.41
C LYS A 129 1.61 -14.73 3.80
N GLN A 130 2.07 -13.70 4.51
CA GLN A 130 1.43 -13.27 5.76
C GLN A 130 0.00 -12.79 5.50
N LEU A 131 -0.23 -11.96 4.48
CA LEU A 131 -1.56 -11.49 4.12
C LEU A 131 -2.56 -12.65 3.92
N ARG A 132 -2.18 -13.68 3.16
CA ARG A 132 -3.03 -14.86 2.93
C ARG A 132 -3.28 -15.67 4.21
N ASN A 133 -2.25 -15.86 5.02
CA ASN A 133 -2.30 -16.79 6.16
C ASN A 133 -2.90 -16.17 7.41
N LYS A 134 -2.61 -14.88 7.65
CA LYS A 134 -2.93 -14.15 8.88
C LYS A 134 -3.79 -12.90 8.64
N GLY A 135 -3.89 -12.39 7.42
CA GLY A 135 -4.53 -11.09 7.14
C GLY A 135 -3.55 -9.93 7.31
N ILE A 136 -4.11 -8.74 7.55
CA ILE A 136 -3.34 -7.55 7.90
C ILE A 136 -3.32 -7.35 9.41
N GLU A 137 -2.25 -6.75 9.89
CA GLU A 137 -2.13 -6.24 11.26
C GLU A 137 -2.54 -4.76 11.24
N TYR A 138 -3.76 -4.48 11.67
CA TYR A 138 -4.29 -3.12 11.73
C TYR A 138 -5.15 -2.93 12.99
N PRO A 139 -4.83 -1.95 13.87
CA PRO A 139 -3.66 -1.06 13.81
C PRO A 139 -2.34 -1.85 13.88
N ALA A 140 -1.29 -1.34 13.22
CA ALA A 140 0.00 -2.03 13.14
C ALA A 140 0.90 -1.65 14.32
N ASP A 141 1.77 -2.56 14.74
CA ASP A 141 2.81 -2.24 15.74
C ASP A 141 3.86 -1.25 15.22
N LYS A 142 4.04 -1.20 13.88
CA LYS A 142 5.00 -0.30 13.22
C LYS A 142 4.31 0.61 12.21
N SER A 143 4.47 1.90 12.41
CA SER A 143 3.92 2.95 11.56
C SER A 143 5.00 3.98 11.24
N TYR A 144 4.81 4.69 10.14
CA TYR A 144 5.71 5.73 9.66
C TYR A 144 4.96 7.04 9.54
N TYR A 145 5.54 8.10 10.11
CA TYR A 145 5.03 9.46 10.00
C TYR A 145 5.61 10.16 8.78
N LYS A 146 4.83 11.07 8.20
CA LYS A 146 5.32 11.91 7.12
C LYS A 146 6.49 12.78 7.60
N GLY A 147 7.65 12.59 7.00
CA GLY A 147 8.90 13.29 7.33
C GLY A 147 9.78 12.56 8.33
N GLU A 148 9.34 11.43 8.89
CA GLU A 148 10.13 10.65 9.88
C GLU A 148 11.47 10.18 9.33
N ALA A 149 11.50 9.81 8.04
CA ALA A 149 12.71 9.47 7.31
C ALA A 149 13.76 10.60 7.26
N PHE A 150 13.38 11.83 7.65
CA PHE A 150 14.25 13.00 7.72
C PHE A 150 14.30 13.52 9.16
N PRO A 151 14.92 12.78 10.11
CA PRO A 151 14.80 13.06 11.54
C PRO A 151 15.39 14.40 11.99
N ASN A 152 16.13 15.14 11.15
CA ASN A 152 16.50 16.55 11.36
C ASN A 152 17.27 17.12 10.15
N THR A 153 16.63 17.93 9.31
CA THR A 153 17.30 19.02 8.56
C THR A 153 17.00 20.38 9.19
N VAL A 154 16.76 20.42 10.50
CA VAL A 154 16.86 21.66 11.27
C VAL A 154 18.32 21.78 11.71
N ARG A 155 19.16 22.39 10.86
CA ARG A 155 20.20 23.27 11.43
C ARG A 155 19.39 24.30 12.22
N SER A 156 19.62 24.35 13.51
CA SER A 156 18.89 25.24 14.40
C SER A 156 18.92 26.65 13.83
N TYR A 157 17.86 27.46 14.01
CA TYR A 157 17.89 28.89 13.64
C TYR A 157 19.10 29.61 14.27
N SER A 158 19.65 29.09 15.38
CA SER A 158 20.89 29.55 16.01
C SER A 158 22.17 29.28 15.21
N ASP A 159 22.18 28.31 14.29
CA ASP A 159 23.34 28.00 13.45
C ASP A 159 23.45 28.93 12.24
N VAL A 160 22.34 29.53 11.81
CA VAL A 160 22.30 30.49 10.69
C VAL A 160 22.81 31.88 11.11
N LEU A 161 22.66 32.24 12.39
CA LEU A 161 23.11 33.53 12.93
C LEU A 161 24.59 33.56 13.32
N ARG A 162 25.31 32.43 13.28
CA ARG A 162 26.74 32.33 13.62
C ARG A 162 27.69 32.50 12.43
N THR A 163 27.17 32.69 11.23
CA THR A 163 27.97 32.89 10.01
C THR A 163 27.98 34.34 9.49
N ASN A 164 27.63 35.32 10.33
CA ASN A 164 27.77 36.74 10.02
C ASN A 164 28.52 37.50 11.13
N GLU A 165 29.75 37.05 11.43
CA GLU A 165 30.80 37.90 12.03
C GLU A 165 32.05 37.84 11.14
#